data_AF-A0A7C1K634-F1
#
_entry.id   AF-A0A7C1K634-F1
#
_cell.length_a   1.000
_cell.length_b   1.000
_cell.length_c   1.000
_cell.angle_alpha   90.00
_cell.angle_beta   90.00
_cell.angle_gamma   90.00
#
_symmetry.space_group_name_H-M   'P 1'
#
loop_
_entity.id
_entity.type
_entity.pdbx_description
1 polymer ?
#
loop_
_entity_poly.entity_id
_entity_poly.type
_entity_poly.pdbx_seq_one_letter_code
_entity_poly.pdbx_strand_id
1 'polypeptide(L)' 'MVHGEFPPRALRLVLEWAELHRAELLENWELARQGQPLKRIAPLE' A
#
# COMPACT_ATOMS: atom_id res chain seq x y z
N MET A 1 18.82 11.67 16.86
CA MET A 1 18.82 11.62 15.39
C MET A 1 18.20 10.29 15.02
N VAL A 2 16.97 10.28 14.48
CA VAL A 2 16.35 9.02 14.02
C VAL A 2 16.97 8.73 12.66
N HIS A 3 17.86 7.75 12.59
CA HIS A 3 18.31 7.20 11.32
C HIS A 3 17.09 6.51 10.69
N GLY A 4 16.48 7.18 9.71
CA GLY A 4 15.37 6.66 8.92
C GLY A 4 15.82 5.59 7.94
N GLU A 5 16.55 4.59 8.42
CA GLU A 5 16.92 3.44 7.61
C GLU A 5 15.71 2.53 7.55
N PHE A 6 14.93 2.67 6.49
CA PHE A 6 13.84 1.75 6.20
C PHE A 6 14.48 0.36 6.01
N PRO A 7 14.23 -0.61 6.91
CA PRO A 7 14.94 -1.87 6.83
C PRO A 7 14.62 -2.51 5.48
N PRO A 8 15.61 -3.09 4.76
CA PRO A 8 15.37 -3.71 3.47
C PRO A 8 14.32 -4.83 3.52
N ARG A 9 14.07 -5.39 4.73
CA ARG A 9 12.98 -6.32 5.00
C ARG A 9 11.60 -5.66 4.98
N ALA A 10 11.45 -4.48 5.57
CA ALA A 10 10.19 -3.74 5.53
C ALA A 10 9.84 -3.31 4.11
N LEU A 11 10.83 -2.91 3.30
CA LEU A 11 10.60 -2.59 1.89
C LEU A 11 10.09 -3.79 1.12
N ARG A 12 10.71 -4.96 1.33
CA ARG A 12 10.30 -6.19 0.67
C ARG A 12 8.86 -6.58 1.03
N LEU A 13 8.53 -6.51 2.31
CA LEU A 13 7.19 -6.75 2.83
C LEU A 13 6.14 -5.81 2.20
N VAL A 14 6.42 -4.50 2.15
CA VAL A 14 5.54 -3.51 1.48
C VAL A 14 5.36 -3.81 0.00
N LEU A 15 6.43 -4.23 -0.70
CA LEU A 15 6.35 -4.59 -2.11
C LEU A 15 5.53 -5.86 -2.34
N GLU A 16 5.71 -6.89 -1.52
CA GLU A 16 4.94 -8.14 -1.59
C GLU A 16 3.45 -7.89 -1.35
N TRP A 17 3.11 -7.07 -0.36
CA TRP A 17 1.74 -6.64 -0.11
C TRP A 17 1.17 -5.80 -1.24
N ALA A 18 1.95 -4.88 -1.81
CA ALA A 18 1.51 -4.05 -2.92
C ALA A 18 1.28 -4.87 -4.21
N GLU A 19 2.04 -5.95 -4.40
CA GLU A 19 1.80 -6.95 -5.43
C GLU A 19 0.50 -7.73 -5.18
N LEU A 20 0.32 -8.27 -3.97
CA LEU A 20 -0.88 -9.03 -3.59
C LEU A 20 -2.16 -8.18 -3.71
N HIS A 21 -2.09 -6.92 -3.32
CA HIS A 21 -3.23 -5.99 -3.35
C HIS A 21 -3.20 -5.03 -4.54
N ARG A 22 -2.44 -5.33 -5.60
CA ARG A 22 -2.30 -4.46 -6.77
C ARG A 22 -3.65 -4.09 -7.38
N ALA A 23 -4.57 -5.06 -7.46
CA ALA A 23 -5.92 -4.84 -7.99
C ALA A 23 -6.74 -3.89 -7.10
N GLU A 24 -6.68 -4.05 -5.79
CA GLU A 24 -7.39 -3.20 -4.82
C GLU A 24 -6.81 -1.78 -4.78
N LEU A 25 -5.48 -1.65 -4.91
CA LEU A 25 -4.80 -0.36 -5.04
C LEU A 25 -5.23 0.39 -6.31
N LEU A 26 -5.32 -0.32 -7.44
CA LEU A 26 -5.82 0.24 -8.70
C LEU A 26 -7.29 0.65 -8.62
N GLU A 27 -8.13 -0.17 -7.99
CA GLU A 27 -9.54 0.17 -7.76
C GLU A 27 -9.67 1.42 -6.88
N ASN A 28 -8.89 1.48 -5.79
CA ASN A 28 -8.83 2.65 -4.93
C ASN A 28 -8.29 3.89 -5.64
N TRP A 29 -7.30 3.73 -6.52
CA TRP A 29 -6.79 4.82 -7.34
C TRP A 29 -7.89 5.42 -8.21
N GLU A 30 -8.70 4.58 -8.84
CA GLU A 30 -9.81 5.03 -9.68
C GLU A 30 -10.94 5.66 -8.84
N LEU A 31 -11.26 5.09 -7.66
CA LEU A 31 -12.22 5.67 -6.72
C LEU A 31 -11.76 7.05 -6.24
N ALA A 32 -10.48 7.20 -5.86
CA ALA A 32 -9.91 8.49 -5.46
C ALA A 32 -10.01 9.53 -6.58
N ARG A 33 -9.73 9.12 -7.82
CA ARG A 33 -9.83 9.99 -8.99
C ARG A 33 -11.25 10.47 -9.25
N GLN A 34 -12.24 9.65 -8.89
CA GLN A 34 -13.67 9.98 -8.98
C GLN A 34 -14.19 10.72 -7.73
N GLY A 35 -13.34 11.00 -6.73
CA GLY A 35 -13.75 11.61 -5.47
C GLY A 35 -14.60 10.69 -4.58
N GLN A 36 -14.57 9.38 -4.85
CA GLN A 36 -15.30 8.38 -4.08
C GLN A 36 -14.51 7.93 -2.84
N PRO A 37 -15.20 7.47 -1.79
CA PRO A 37 -14.55 6.92 -0.61
C PRO A 37 -13.71 5.68 -0.98
N LEU A 38 -12.46 5.68 -0.52
CA LEU A 38 -11.53 4.57 -0.68
C LEU A 38 -12.02 3.35 0.12
N LYS A 39 -11.85 2.16 -0.45
CA LYS A 39 -12.02 0.89 0.23
C LYS A 39 -10.82 0.61 1.13
N ARG A 40 -11.07 0.01 2.30
CA ARG A 40 -9.99 -0.49 3.16
C ARG A 40 -9.32 -1.66 2.47
N ILE A 41 -8.00 -1.55 2.30
CA ILE A 41 -7.13 -2.67 1.95
C ILE A 41 -6.61 -3.24 3.28
N ALA A 42 -6.58 -4.56 3.42
CA ALA A 42 -6.02 -5.20 4.61
C ALA A 42 -4.58 -4.72 4.84
N PRO A 43 -4.18 -4.33 6.05
CA PRO A 43 -2.81 -3.92 6.31
C PRO A 43 -1.85 -5.12 6.22
N LEU A 44 -0.56 -4.84 6.02
CA LEU A 44 0.52 -5.80 6.29
C LEU A 44 0.50 -6.20 7.77
N GLU A 45 0.26 -7.48 8.05
CA GLU A 45 0.45 -8.08 9.39
C GLU A 45 1.92 -8.44 9.66
#